data_AF-A0A661CR49-F1
#
_entry.id   AF-A0A661CR49-F1
#
_cell.length_a   1.000
_cell.length_b   1.000
_cell.length_c   1.000
_cell.angle_alpha   90.00
_cell.angle_beta   90.00
_cell.angle_gamma   90.00
#
_symmetry.space_group_name_H-M   'P 1'
#
loop_
_entity.id
_entity.type
_entity.pdbx_description
1 polymer ?
#
loop_
_entity_poly.entity_id
_entity_poly.type
_entity_poly.pdbx_seq_one_letter_code
_entity_poly.pdbx_strand_id
1 'polypeptide(L)'
;MDTPLHDSTIQKIFREHFKGEVPIVKSGSEKTVLISNVKPALSTNNGVEIKNPSSYYKYKNKNPDEICCFNIISSSKYYSDQEFGLRFNDQNEFIIEDRHWLNSPVYDLEQIYTLFDKMKLEYNRLETNYLKREAVRVKKQKVKGLKHQAIIAKINQIAKEDKFKFCVMKYVYKVKLVIYLAQAEEMAIDIPYEKFQETLKNLRATIQTIRELRESGVTFQIRSYPANYYREPHWISYD
;
A
#
# COMPACT_ATOMS: atom_id res chain seq x y z
N MET A 1 0.01 6.31 9.22
CA MET A 1 -1.14 5.46 8.86
C MET A 1 -0.70 4.06 9.19
N ASP A 2 -1.05 3.61 10.38
CA ASP A 2 -0.65 2.30 10.88
C ASP A 2 -1.66 1.31 10.33
N THR A 3 -1.18 0.31 9.60
CA THR A 3 -2.06 -0.65 8.91
C THR A 3 -2.18 -1.89 9.77
N PRO A 4 -3.39 -2.41 10.04
CA PRO A 4 -3.52 -3.69 10.73
C PRO A 4 -2.92 -4.82 9.89
N LEU A 5 -2.60 -5.94 10.54
CA LEU A 5 -2.18 -7.12 9.81
C LEU A 5 -3.31 -7.60 8.90
N HIS A 6 -2.95 -8.06 7.70
CA HIS A 6 -3.92 -8.63 6.78
C HIS A 6 -4.49 -9.93 7.34
N ASP A 7 -5.79 -10.18 7.16
CA ASP A 7 -6.50 -11.38 7.63
C ASP A 7 -5.79 -12.68 7.27
N SER A 8 -5.24 -12.78 6.06
CA SER A 8 -4.49 -13.97 5.63
C SER A 8 -3.26 -14.28 6.50
N THR A 9 -2.63 -13.25 7.08
CA THR A 9 -1.50 -13.40 8.00
C THR A 9 -2.00 -13.95 9.34
N ILE A 10 -3.08 -13.38 9.89
CA ILE A 10 -3.67 -13.85 11.15
C ILE A 10 -4.20 -15.29 10.98
N GLN A 11 -4.91 -15.59 9.89
CA GLN A 11 -5.36 -16.94 9.54
C GLN A 11 -4.20 -17.94 9.48
N LYS A 12 -3.06 -17.54 8.90
CA LYS A 12 -1.86 -18.38 8.85
C LYS A 12 -1.35 -18.66 10.26
N ILE A 13 -1.20 -17.62 11.09
CA ILE A 13 -0.74 -17.75 12.49
C ILE A 13 -1.68 -18.67 13.26
N PHE A 14 -3.00 -18.45 13.16
CA PHE A 14 -4.00 -19.27 13.84
C PHE A 14 -3.89 -20.74 13.41
N ARG A 15 -3.88 -20.99 12.10
CA ARG A 15 -3.75 -22.34 11.56
C ARG A 15 -2.44 -23.03 11.97
N GLU A 16 -1.34 -22.30 12.11
CA GLU A 16 -0.03 -22.87 12.40
C GLU A 16 0.25 -23.03 13.91
N HIS A 17 -0.27 -22.12 14.73
CA HIS A 17 0.04 -22.00 16.15
C HIS A 17 -1.00 -22.63 17.06
N PHE A 18 -2.28 -22.51 16.72
CA PHE A 18 -3.39 -23.06 17.50
C PHE A 18 -3.83 -24.41 16.91
N LYS A 19 -3.02 -25.44 17.19
CA LYS A 19 -3.27 -26.83 16.79
C LYS A 19 -3.31 -27.75 18.00
N GLY A 20 -4.12 -28.78 17.94
CA GLY A 20 -4.17 -29.83 18.94
C GLY A 20 -5.29 -30.82 18.62
N GLU A 21 -5.44 -31.83 19.46
CA GLU A 21 -6.46 -32.87 19.28
C GLU A 21 -7.79 -32.50 19.94
N VAL A 22 -7.73 -31.96 21.16
CA VAL A 22 -8.92 -31.63 21.96
C VAL A 22 -8.84 -30.20 22.46
N PRO A 23 -9.80 -29.32 22.12
CA PRO A 23 -9.81 -27.95 22.61
C PRO A 23 -10.12 -27.90 24.11
N ILE A 24 -9.72 -26.82 24.78
CA ILE A 24 -10.05 -26.60 26.19
C ILE A 24 -11.55 -26.35 26.31
N VAL A 25 -12.28 -27.25 26.97
CA VAL A 25 -13.73 -27.13 27.21
C VAL A 25 -13.99 -26.91 28.70
N LYS A 26 -14.78 -25.89 29.04
CA LYS A 26 -15.17 -25.57 30.43
C LYS A 26 -16.62 -25.10 30.53
N SER A 27 -17.31 -25.47 31.61
CA SER A 27 -18.73 -25.19 31.78
C SER A 27 -19.02 -24.38 33.06
N GLY A 28 -20.12 -23.63 33.07
CA GLY A 28 -20.55 -22.86 34.24
C GLY A 28 -19.47 -21.91 34.76
N SER A 29 -19.27 -21.92 36.08
CA SER A 29 -18.31 -21.05 36.78
C SER A 29 -16.86 -21.32 36.41
N GLU A 30 -16.51 -22.49 35.87
CA GLU A 30 -15.15 -22.80 35.46
C GLU A 30 -14.64 -21.87 34.35
N LYS A 31 -15.55 -21.34 33.52
CA LYS A 31 -15.22 -20.39 32.45
C LYS A 31 -14.62 -19.11 33.02
N THR A 32 -15.31 -18.53 34.00
CA THR A 32 -14.89 -17.29 34.68
C THR A 32 -13.58 -17.50 35.44
N VAL A 33 -13.40 -18.66 36.07
CA VAL A 33 -12.15 -19.02 36.76
C VAL A 33 -10.98 -19.08 35.77
N LEU A 34 -11.15 -19.74 34.62
CA LEU A 34 -10.10 -19.83 33.61
C LEU A 34 -9.70 -18.44 33.09
N ILE A 35 -10.68 -17.61 32.70
CA ILE A 35 -10.43 -16.24 32.22
C ILE A 35 -9.72 -15.39 33.27
N SER A 36 -10.13 -15.52 34.55
CA SER A 36 -9.53 -14.78 35.67
C SER A 36 -8.08 -15.19 35.92
N ASN A 37 -7.69 -16.44 35.60
CA ASN A 37 -6.31 -16.91 35.71
C ASN A 37 -5.45 -16.49 34.50
N VAL A 38 -6.03 -16.50 33.31
CA VAL A 38 -5.31 -16.13 32.06
C VAL A 38 -5.01 -14.63 32.01
N LYS A 39 -5.92 -13.77 32.47
CA LYS A 39 -5.74 -12.31 32.47
C LYS A 39 -4.42 -11.85 33.14
N PRO A 40 -4.13 -12.22 34.40
CA PRO A 40 -2.86 -11.90 35.04
C PRO A 40 -1.65 -12.48 34.32
N ALA A 41 -1.73 -13.74 33.88
CA ALA A 41 -0.62 -14.40 33.20
C ALA A 41 -0.27 -13.74 31.86
N LEU A 42 -1.26 -13.19 31.14
CA LEU A 42 -1.00 -12.39 29.95
C LEU A 42 -0.40 -11.01 30.26
N SER A 43 -0.82 -10.39 31.36
CA SER A 43 -0.34 -9.06 31.75
C SER A 43 1.14 -9.02 32.14
N THR A 44 1.75 -10.16 32.47
CA THR A 44 3.19 -10.25 32.75
C THR A 44 4.04 -10.27 31.49
N ASN A 45 3.45 -10.43 30.31
CA ASN A 45 4.16 -10.43 29.04
C ASN A 45 4.36 -9.00 28.54
N ASN A 46 5.62 -8.54 28.48
CA ASN A 46 6.01 -7.16 28.11
C ASN A 46 5.51 -6.68 26.73
N GLY A 47 5.00 -7.58 25.89
CA GLY A 47 4.46 -7.29 24.57
C GLY A 47 2.93 -7.32 24.47
N VAL A 48 2.24 -7.49 25.60
CA VAL A 48 0.80 -7.67 25.68
C VAL A 48 0.20 -6.57 26.56
N GLU A 49 -0.85 -5.92 26.07
CA GLU A 49 -1.61 -4.93 26.83
C GLU A 49 -3.04 -5.40 27.03
N ILE A 50 -3.45 -5.64 28.27
CA ILE A 50 -4.85 -5.99 28.58
C ILE A 50 -5.74 -4.79 28.29
N LYS A 51 -6.86 -5.03 27.60
CA LYS A 51 -7.84 -4.00 27.23
C LYS A 51 -9.20 -4.30 27.83
N ASN A 52 -9.96 -3.23 28.05
CA ASN A 52 -11.39 -3.35 28.25
C ASN A 52 -12.05 -3.88 26.96
N PRO A 53 -13.08 -4.73 27.06
CA PRO A 53 -13.79 -5.22 25.89
C PRO A 53 -14.29 -4.06 25.01
N SER A 54 -13.95 -4.08 23.73
CA SER A 54 -14.47 -3.11 22.76
C SER A 54 -15.99 -3.28 22.57
N SER A 55 -16.65 -2.31 21.92
CA SER A 55 -18.10 -2.36 21.68
C SER A 55 -18.54 -3.64 20.94
N TYR A 56 -17.69 -4.14 20.05
CA TYR A 56 -17.87 -5.42 19.36
C TYR A 56 -17.98 -6.59 20.35
N TYR A 57 -17.04 -6.71 21.28
CA TYR A 57 -17.03 -7.78 22.27
C TYR A 57 -18.15 -7.65 23.31
N LYS A 58 -18.51 -6.41 23.68
CA LYS A 58 -19.64 -6.12 24.57
C LYS A 58 -20.99 -6.54 23.97
N TYR A 59 -21.13 -6.46 22.64
CA TYR A 59 -22.36 -6.92 21.98
C TYR A 59 -22.47 -8.45 21.96
N LYS A 60 -21.35 -9.15 21.72
CA LYS A 60 -21.34 -10.61 21.65
C LYS A 60 -21.40 -11.29 23.02
N ASN A 61 -20.80 -10.71 24.05
CA ASN A 61 -20.81 -11.28 25.40
C ASN A 61 -21.62 -10.42 26.36
N LYS A 62 -22.68 -11.01 26.91
CA LYS A 62 -23.49 -10.39 27.97
C LYS A 62 -22.73 -10.30 29.30
N ASN A 63 -21.75 -11.17 29.52
CA ASN A 63 -20.95 -11.21 30.74
C ASN A 63 -19.49 -10.77 30.45
N PRO A 64 -19.06 -9.58 30.91
CA PRO A 64 -17.69 -9.10 30.70
C PRO A 64 -16.63 -9.93 31.45
N ASP A 65 -17.02 -10.71 32.45
CA ASP A 65 -16.09 -11.53 33.23
C ASP A 65 -15.71 -12.84 32.50
N GLU A 66 -16.45 -13.20 31.45
CA GLU A 66 -16.19 -14.38 30.61
C GLU A 66 -15.35 -14.07 29.37
N ILE A 67 -14.83 -12.84 29.27
CA ILE A 67 -13.97 -12.41 28.17
C ILE A 67 -12.69 -11.75 28.68
N CYS A 68 -11.59 -12.03 27.99
CA CYS A 68 -10.32 -11.31 28.12
C CYS A 68 -9.97 -10.71 26.76
N CYS A 69 -9.88 -9.38 26.70
CA CYS A 69 -9.39 -8.67 25.52
C CYS A 69 -7.96 -8.18 25.78
N PHE A 70 -7.11 -8.29 24.78
CA PHE A 70 -5.74 -7.81 24.87
C PHE A 70 -5.22 -7.40 23.50
N ASN A 71 -4.25 -6.49 23.50
CA ASN A 71 -3.48 -6.14 22.33
C ASN A 71 -2.12 -6.82 22.39
N ILE A 72 -1.66 -7.32 21.25
CA ILE A 72 -0.24 -7.57 21.03
C ILE A 72 0.34 -6.30 20.40
N ILE A 73 1.27 -5.68 21.13
CA ILE A 73 1.94 -4.45 20.72
C ILE A 73 2.82 -4.73 19.50
N SER A 74 2.63 -3.95 18.44
CA SER A 74 3.42 -4.08 17.23
C SER A 74 4.87 -3.68 17.51
N SER A 75 5.81 -4.56 17.15
CA SER A 75 7.24 -4.21 17.15
C SER A 75 7.64 -3.37 15.94
N SER A 76 6.70 -3.09 15.02
CA SER A 76 6.96 -2.40 13.76
C SER A 76 6.21 -1.07 13.69
N LYS A 77 6.91 -0.01 13.28
CA LYS A 77 6.31 1.33 13.06
C LYS A 77 5.38 1.41 11.83
N TYR A 78 5.26 0.34 11.06
CA TYR A 78 4.43 0.29 9.85
C TYR A 78 3.10 -0.43 10.07
N TYR A 79 2.99 -1.18 11.16
CA TYR A 79 1.83 -2.01 11.48
C TYR A 79 1.27 -1.59 12.83
N SER A 80 -0.06 -1.56 12.94
CA SER A 80 -0.73 -1.26 14.20
C SER A 80 -0.73 -2.46 15.14
N ASP A 81 -0.98 -2.20 16.42
CA ASP A 81 -1.24 -3.25 17.41
C ASP A 81 -2.43 -4.13 16.97
N GLN A 82 -2.36 -5.41 17.34
CA GLN A 82 -3.40 -6.39 17.01
C GLN A 82 -4.22 -6.72 18.25
N GLU A 83 -5.54 -6.55 18.18
CA GLU A 83 -6.47 -6.83 19.29
C GLU A 83 -7.01 -8.25 19.15
N PHE A 84 -6.91 -9.02 20.23
CA PHE A 84 -7.46 -10.35 20.35
C PHE A 84 -8.48 -10.42 21.50
N GLY A 85 -9.46 -11.30 21.34
CA GLY A 85 -10.41 -11.70 22.37
C GLY A 85 -10.21 -13.17 22.71
N LEU A 86 -10.26 -13.50 24.00
CA LEU A 86 -10.36 -14.86 24.53
C LEU A 86 -11.72 -15.01 25.18
N ARG A 87 -12.46 -16.04 24.78
CA ARG A 87 -13.77 -16.36 25.33
C ARG A 87 -14.13 -17.81 25.06
N PHE A 88 -15.28 -18.23 25.57
CA PHE A 88 -15.88 -19.49 25.19
C PHE A 88 -16.88 -19.31 24.04
N ASN A 89 -16.97 -20.29 23.14
CA ASN A 89 -18.03 -20.36 22.13
C ASN A 89 -19.29 -21.05 22.67
N ASP A 90 -20.29 -21.23 21.81
CA ASP A 90 -21.58 -21.85 22.16
C ASP A 90 -21.43 -23.34 22.53
N GLN A 91 -20.35 -23.99 22.08
CA GLN A 91 -19.96 -25.36 22.39
C GLN A 91 -19.14 -25.47 23.69
N ASN A 92 -18.96 -24.36 24.43
CA ASN A 92 -18.13 -24.29 25.62
C ASN A 92 -16.63 -24.52 25.38
N GLU A 93 -16.16 -24.37 24.14
CA GLU A 93 -14.74 -24.44 23.78
C GLU A 93 -14.09 -23.08 23.96
N PHE A 94 -12.90 -23.06 24.52
CA PHE A 94 -12.09 -21.87 24.68
C PHE A 94 -11.48 -21.49 23.33
N ILE A 95 -11.76 -20.27 22.87
CA ILE A 95 -11.33 -19.77 21.57
C ILE A 95 -10.57 -18.46 21.72
N ILE A 96 -9.64 -18.25 20.80
CA ILE A 96 -9.08 -16.93 20.49
C ILE A 96 -9.77 -16.39 19.25
N GLU A 97 -10.09 -15.09 19.25
CA GLU A 97 -10.66 -14.40 18.11
C GLU A 97 -9.94 -13.08 17.83
N ASP A 98 -9.88 -12.73 16.56
CA ASP A 98 -9.47 -11.42 16.08
C ASP A 98 -10.70 -10.56 15.75
N ARG A 99 -10.52 -9.23 15.73
CA ARG A 99 -11.59 -8.26 15.40
C ARG A 99 -12.32 -8.58 14.09
N HIS A 100 -11.67 -9.25 13.13
CA HIS A 100 -12.23 -9.58 11.82
C HIS A 100 -12.92 -10.96 11.75
N TRP A 101 -13.51 -11.44 12.84
CA TRP A 101 -14.31 -12.69 12.90
C TRP A 101 -13.49 -13.97 12.70
N LEU A 102 -12.19 -13.85 12.52
CA LEU A 102 -11.27 -14.99 12.55
C LEU A 102 -11.21 -15.51 13.98
N ASN A 103 -11.34 -16.82 14.13
CA ASN A 103 -11.21 -17.46 15.42
C ASN A 103 -10.50 -18.80 15.28
N SER A 104 -9.99 -19.30 16.39
CA SER A 104 -9.38 -20.62 16.49
C SER A 104 -9.59 -21.19 17.89
N PRO A 105 -9.86 -22.51 18.02
CA PRO A 105 -9.85 -23.16 19.32
C PRO A 105 -8.47 -23.11 19.97
N VAL A 106 -8.45 -22.96 21.29
CA VAL A 106 -7.25 -23.03 22.12
C VAL A 106 -7.16 -24.44 22.69
N TYR A 107 -6.04 -25.11 22.45
CA TYR A 107 -5.78 -26.49 22.89
C TYR A 107 -4.88 -26.53 24.11
N ASP A 108 -3.99 -25.54 24.25
CA ASP A 108 -3.09 -25.36 25.39
C ASP A 108 -2.97 -23.86 25.70
N LEU A 109 -2.96 -23.48 26.98
CA LEU A 109 -2.77 -22.10 27.41
C LEU A 109 -1.41 -21.55 26.96
N GLU A 110 -0.39 -22.40 26.82
CA GLU A 110 0.93 -22.01 26.32
C GLU A 110 0.85 -21.42 24.90
N GLN A 111 -0.13 -21.84 24.09
CA GLN A 111 -0.38 -21.25 22.77
C GLN A 111 -0.73 -19.76 22.86
N ILE A 112 -1.44 -19.36 23.92
CA ILE A 112 -1.78 -17.95 24.12
C ILE A 112 -0.51 -17.18 24.56
N TYR A 113 0.25 -17.73 25.51
CA TYR A 113 1.43 -17.05 26.06
C TYR A 113 2.56 -16.88 25.04
N THR A 114 2.70 -17.83 24.12
CA THR A 114 3.70 -17.79 23.04
C THR A 114 3.22 -17.08 21.77
N LEU A 115 1.94 -16.65 21.71
CA LEU A 115 1.41 -15.93 20.56
C LEU A 115 2.15 -14.62 20.29
N PHE A 116 2.56 -13.91 21.35
CA PHE A 116 3.33 -12.67 21.24
C PHE A 116 4.62 -12.88 20.43
N ASP A 117 5.38 -13.93 20.73
CA ASP A 117 6.64 -14.23 20.03
C ASP A 117 6.41 -14.57 18.56
N LYS A 118 5.32 -15.30 18.26
CA LYS A 118 4.91 -15.58 16.87
C LYS A 118 4.56 -14.30 16.11
N MET A 119 3.76 -13.43 16.72
CA MET A 119 3.38 -12.15 16.15
C MET A 119 4.59 -11.24 15.93
N LYS A 120 5.50 -11.16 16.90
CA LYS A 120 6.77 -10.41 16.79
C LYS A 120 7.62 -10.89 15.61
N LEU A 121 7.76 -12.21 15.44
CA LEU A 121 8.47 -12.79 14.30
C LEU A 121 7.81 -12.39 12.96
N GLU A 122 6.49 -12.44 12.91
CA GLU A 122 5.72 -12.07 11.72
C GLU A 122 5.79 -10.57 11.40
N TYR A 123 5.74 -9.68 12.41
CA TYR A 123 5.98 -8.25 12.23
C TYR A 123 7.37 -7.98 11.63
N ASN A 124 8.42 -8.61 12.17
CA ASN A 124 9.78 -8.44 11.65
C ASN A 124 9.92 -8.91 10.20
N ARG A 125 9.28 -10.03 9.84
CA ARG A 125 9.23 -10.55 8.47
C ARG A 125 8.55 -9.55 7.53
N LEU A 126 7.41 -9.01 7.94
CA LEU A 126 6.62 -8.08 7.16
C LEU A 126 7.32 -6.72 6.98
N GLU A 127 7.92 -6.19 8.05
CA GLU A 127 8.71 -4.97 8.00
C GLU A 127 9.89 -5.11 7.04
N THR A 128 10.63 -6.22 7.11
CA THR A 128 11.73 -6.50 6.19
C THR A 128 11.25 -6.48 4.73
N ASN A 129 10.10 -7.07 4.44
CA ASN A 129 9.51 -7.09 3.11
C ASN A 129 9.03 -5.70 2.66
N TYR A 130 8.42 -4.93 3.57
CA TYR A 130 8.01 -3.56 3.31
C TYR A 130 9.21 -2.68 2.94
N LEU A 131 10.28 -2.71 3.75
CA LEU A 131 11.51 -1.95 3.52
C LEU A 131 12.16 -2.30 2.17
N LYS A 132 12.19 -3.59 1.80
CA LYS A 132 12.68 -4.03 0.48
C LYS A 132 11.85 -3.43 -0.67
N ARG A 133 10.53 -3.47 -0.56
CA ARG A 133 9.62 -2.89 -1.58
C ARG A 133 9.79 -1.37 -1.66
N GLU A 134 9.92 -0.70 -0.52
CA GLU A 134 10.09 0.74 -0.45
C GLU A 134 11.42 1.18 -1.08
N ALA A 135 12.52 0.48 -0.79
CA ALA A 135 13.81 0.74 -1.41
C ALA A 135 13.75 0.62 -2.94
N VAL A 136 13.08 -0.42 -3.46
CA VAL A 136 12.85 -0.59 -4.92
C VAL A 136 12.00 0.55 -5.47
N ARG A 137 10.93 0.97 -4.76
CA ARG A 137 10.06 2.09 -5.16
C ARG A 137 10.85 3.40 -5.26
N VAL A 138 11.64 3.72 -4.24
CA VAL A 138 12.48 4.92 -4.21
C VAL A 138 13.51 4.89 -5.35
N LYS A 139 14.17 3.75 -5.59
CA LYS A 139 15.11 3.59 -6.70
C LYS A 139 14.43 3.81 -8.05
N LYS A 140 13.26 3.21 -8.28
CA LYS A 140 12.47 3.39 -9.51
C LYS A 140 12.07 4.86 -9.69
N GLN A 141 11.65 5.55 -8.63
CA GLN A 141 11.30 6.96 -8.69
C GLN A 141 12.51 7.85 -9.03
N LYS A 142 13.69 7.59 -8.45
CA LYS A 142 14.93 8.31 -8.80
C LYS A 142 15.30 8.13 -10.26
N VAL A 143 15.31 6.89 -10.75
CA VAL A 143 15.60 6.58 -12.17
C VAL A 143 14.59 7.28 -13.09
N LYS A 144 13.30 7.26 -12.74
CA LYS A 144 12.25 7.96 -13.49
C LYS A 144 12.47 9.48 -13.49
N GLY A 145 12.89 10.06 -12.37
CA GLY A 145 13.23 11.48 -12.25
C GLY A 145 14.39 11.88 -13.17
N LEU A 146 15.46 11.10 -13.18
CA LEU A 146 16.61 11.32 -14.07
C LEU A 146 16.22 11.19 -15.54
N LYS A 147 15.43 10.15 -15.89
CA LYS A 147 14.89 10.00 -17.24
C LYS A 147 14.09 11.24 -17.65
N HIS A 148 13.18 11.70 -16.78
CA HIS A 148 12.37 12.89 -17.03
C HIS A 148 13.21 14.14 -17.31
N GLN A 149 14.25 14.40 -16.50
CA GLN A 149 15.18 15.51 -16.71
C GLN A 149 15.92 15.38 -18.05
N ALA A 150 16.39 14.18 -18.40
CA ALA A 150 17.03 13.93 -19.69
C ALA A 150 16.08 14.17 -20.87
N ILE A 151 14.79 13.80 -20.75
CA ILE A 151 13.77 14.07 -21.77
C ILE A 151 13.66 15.58 -22.00
N ILE A 152 13.44 16.33 -20.92
CA ILE A 152 13.25 17.78 -20.98
C ILE A 152 14.50 18.46 -21.55
N ALA A 153 15.69 18.08 -21.09
CA ALA A 153 16.95 18.64 -21.58
C ALA A 153 17.13 18.42 -23.08
N LYS A 154 16.80 17.23 -23.60
CA LYS A 154 16.89 16.95 -25.03
C LYS A 154 15.87 17.75 -25.84
N ILE A 155 14.62 17.85 -25.35
CA ILE A 155 13.59 18.66 -26.02
C ILE A 155 13.99 20.14 -26.03
N ASN A 156 14.48 20.69 -24.92
CA ASN A 156 15.01 22.05 -24.85
C ASN A 156 16.11 22.28 -25.89
N GLN A 157 17.05 21.34 -26.01
CA GLN A 157 18.12 21.42 -27.01
C GLN A 157 17.55 21.51 -28.43
N ILE A 158 16.66 20.58 -28.80
CA ILE A 158 16.07 20.55 -30.16
C ILE A 158 15.24 21.83 -30.40
N ALA A 159 14.44 22.26 -29.42
CA ALA A 159 13.62 23.47 -29.50
C ALA A 159 14.44 24.74 -29.69
N LYS A 160 15.60 24.83 -29.02
CA LYS A 160 16.54 25.94 -29.18
C LYS A 160 17.20 25.95 -30.56
N GLU A 161 17.60 24.77 -31.05
CA GLU A 161 18.24 24.63 -32.37
C GLU A 161 17.25 24.89 -33.52
N ASP A 162 16.05 24.31 -33.45
CA ASP A 162 15.04 24.34 -34.51
C ASP A 162 14.00 25.47 -34.33
N LYS A 163 14.16 26.29 -33.29
CA LYS A 163 13.31 27.46 -32.94
C LYS A 163 11.81 27.15 -32.96
N PHE A 164 11.37 26.25 -32.07
CA PHE A 164 9.94 25.98 -31.87
C PHE A 164 9.52 26.13 -30.40
N LYS A 165 8.23 26.42 -30.20
CA LYS A 165 7.60 26.54 -28.89
C LYS A 165 6.99 25.20 -28.49
N PHE A 166 7.11 24.84 -27.22
CA PHE A 166 6.59 23.56 -26.73
C PHE A 166 6.22 23.64 -25.25
N CYS A 167 5.44 22.67 -24.78
CA CYS A 167 5.26 22.40 -23.36
C CYS A 167 5.38 20.90 -23.07
N VAL A 168 5.66 20.57 -21.82
CA VAL A 168 5.85 19.18 -21.38
C VAL A 168 4.96 18.90 -20.18
N MET A 169 4.17 17.83 -20.29
CA MET A 169 3.35 17.32 -19.19
C MET A 169 3.91 16.00 -18.67
N LYS A 170 3.97 15.89 -17.35
CA LYS A 170 4.46 14.70 -16.66
C LYS A 170 3.31 13.79 -16.27
N TYR A 171 3.35 12.53 -16.71
CA TYR A 171 2.40 11.50 -16.29
C TYR A 171 3.11 10.37 -15.51
N VAL A 172 2.31 9.42 -15.03
CA VAL A 172 2.82 8.27 -14.27
C VAL A 172 3.69 7.34 -15.13
N TYR A 173 3.34 7.11 -16.39
CA TYR A 173 4.03 6.16 -17.27
C TYR A 173 4.66 6.80 -18.52
N LYS A 174 4.41 8.08 -18.76
CA LYS A 174 4.89 8.81 -19.95
C LYS A 174 5.19 10.28 -19.65
N VAL A 175 5.88 10.90 -20.59
CA VAL A 175 5.95 12.36 -20.77
C VAL A 175 5.13 12.69 -22.01
N LYS A 176 4.27 13.70 -21.94
CA LYS A 176 3.57 14.22 -23.11
C LYS A 176 4.23 15.52 -23.53
N LEU A 177 4.84 15.51 -24.70
CA LEU A 177 5.39 16.69 -25.36
C LEU A 177 4.29 17.30 -26.23
N VAL A 178 4.02 18.59 -26.06
CA VAL A 178 3.13 19.33 -26.95
C VAL A 178 3.93 20.40 -27.66
N ILE A 179 3.85 20.46 -28.98
CA ILE A 179 4.58 21.38 -29.84
C ILE A 179 3.58 22.31 -30.47
N TYR A 180 3.84 23.62 -30.37
CA TYR A 180 3.03 24.64 -30.98
C TYR A 180 3.36 24.74 -32.47
N LEU A 181 2.36 24.60 -33.33
CA LEU A 181 2.50 24.75 -34.78
C LEU A 181 1.88 26.08 -35.25
N ALA A 182 0.73 26.47 -34.68
CA ALA A 182 -0.02 27.69 -34.99
C ALA A 182 -1.02 28.03 -33.87
N GLN A 183 -1.72 29.17 -34.00
CA GLN A 183 -2.66 29.67 -32.97
C GLN A 183 -3.74 28.66 -32.56
N ALA A 184 -4.17 27.79 -33.47
CA ALA A 184 -5.13 26.72 -33.21
C ALA A 184 -4.59 25.31 -33.51
N GLU A 185 -3.27 25.18 -33.74
CA GLU A 185 -2.64 23.93 -34.19
C GLU A 185 -1.51 23.53 -33.24
N GLU A 186 -1.69 22.39 -32.59
CA GLU A 186 -0.70 21.80 -31.69
C GLU A 186 -0.48 20.34 -32.07
N MET A 187 0.74 19.86 -31.86
CA MET A 187 1.06 18.45 -31.97
C MET A 187 1.37 17.88 -30.59
N ALA A 188 0.68 16.82 -30.18
CA ALA A 188 1.01 16.08 -28.96
C ALA A 188 1.73 14.75 -29.30
N ILE A 189 2.87 14.51 -28.64
CA ILE A 189 3.64 13.27 -28.69
C ILE A 189 3.70 12.69 -27.28
N ASP A 190 3.16 11.48 -27.13
CA ASP A 190 3.31 10.70 -25.92
C ASP A 190 4.62 9.89 -25.97
N ILE A 191 5.49 10.12 -24.99
CA ILE A 191 6.82 9.50 -24.87
C ILE A 191 6.83 8.60 -23.60
N PRO A 192 6.66 7.28 -23.73
CA PRO A 192 6.78 6.36 -22.60
C PRO A 192 8.18 6.37 -21.99
N TYR A 193 8.30 6.33 -20.66
CA TYR A 193 9.62 6.31 -19.99
C TYR A 193 10.48 5.09 -20.34
N GLU A 194 9.85 4.00 -20.78
CA GLU A 194 10.52 2.76 -21.16
C GLU A 194 11.15 2.82 -22.55
N LYS A 195 10.50 3.50 -23.50
CA LYS A 195 10.94 3.63 -24.90
C LYS A 195 11.71 4.91 -25.19
N PHE A 196 11.95 5.71 -24.16
CA PHE A 196 12.51 7.06 -24.29
C PHE A 196 13.78 7.16 -25.15
N GLN A 197 14.76 6.27 -24.97
CA GLN A 197 16.01 6.33 -25.74
C GLN A 197 15.78 6.13 -27.25
N GLU A 198 14.85 5.26 -27.61
CA GLU A 198 14.47 5.02 -29.00
C GLU A 198 13.66 6.21 -29.54
N THR A 199 12.65 6.66 -28.80
CA THR A 199 11.81 7.80 -29.19
C THR A 199 12.64 9.06 -29.41
N LEU A 200 13.65 9.33 -28.57
CA LEU A 200 14.50 10.52 -28.74
C LEU A 200 15.34 10.54 -30.01
N LYS A 201 15.81 9.37 -30.48
CA LYS A 201 16.67 9.31 -31.67
C LYS A 201 15.94 9.88 -32.89
N ASN A 202 14.66 9.56 -33.00
CA ASN A 202 13.83 9.96 -34.13
C ASN A 202 13.05 11.24 -33.87
N LEU A 203 13.01 11.73 -32.61
CA LEU A 203 12.16 12.85 -32.21
C LEU A 203 12.40 14.10 -33.07
N ARG A 204 13.66 14.50 -33.28
CA ARG A 204 14.00 15.67 -34.09
C ARG A 204 13.49 15.52 -35.53
N ALA A 205 13.79 14.38 -36.16
CA ALA A 205 13.35 14.10 -37.53
C ALA A 205 11.82 14.12 -37.63
N THR A 206 11.10 13.50 -36.68
CA THR A 206 9.64 13.53 -36.63
C THR A 206 9.09 14.96 -36.53
N ILE A 207 9.66 15.80 -35.67
CA ILE A 207 9.24 17.20 -35.52
C ILE A 207 9.47 17.98 -36.81
N GLN A 208 10.64 17.82 -37.43
CA GLN A 208 11.00 18.50 -38.68
C GLN A 208 10.05 18.09 -39.82
N THR A 209 9.87 16.78 -40.05
CA THR A 209 8.96 16.28 -41.09
C THR A 209 7.54 16.81 -40.94
N ILE A 210 7.02 16.90 -39.71
CA ILE A 210 5.65 17.38 -39.49
C ILE A 210 5.54 18.88 -39.78
N ARG A 211 6.57 19.66 -39.43
CA ARG A 211 6.62 21.08 -39.77
C ARG A 211 6.72 21.30 -41.28
N GLU A 212 7.57 20.56 -41.96
CA GLU A 212 7.72 20.62 -43.44
C GLU A 212 6.43 20.23 -44.15
N LEU A 213 5.75 19.16 -43.71
CA LEU A 213 4.45 18.77 -44.25
C LEU A 213 3.42 19.89 -44.06
N ARG A 214 3.42 20.55 -42.89
CA ARG A 214 2.55 21.71 -42.65
C ARG A 214 2.84 22.86 -43.61
N GLU A 215 4.12 23.19 -43.81
CA GLU A 215 4.55 24.24 -44.74
C GLU A 215 4.17 23.90 -46.20
N SER A 216 4.12 22.61 -46.55
CA SER A 216 3.63 22.14 -47.86
C SER A 216 2.10 22.19 -48.04
N GLY A 217 1.36 22.63 -47.01
CA GLY A 217 -0.11 22.77 -47.04
C GLY A 217 -0.88 21.61 -46.43
N VAL A 218 -0.21 20.61 -45.82
CA VAL A 218 -0.88 19.52 -45.09
C VAL A 218 -1.32 20.03 -43.73
N THR A 219 -2.63 20.02 -43.47
CA THR A 219 -3.17 20.37 -42.15
C THR A 219 -3.28 19.12 -41.27
N PHE A 220 -2.84 19.23 -40.02
CA PHE A 220 -2.91 18.15 -39.05
C PHE A 220 -3.97 18.46 -38.00
N GLN A 221 -5.01 17.63 -37.91
CA GLN A 221 -5.89 17.64 -36.74
C GLN A 221 -5.33 16.72 -35.66
N ILE A 222 -4.49 17.25 -34.77
CA ILE A 222 -4.03 16.52 -33.59
C ILE A 222 -4.78 17.08 -32.37
N ARG A 223 -5.92 16.47 -32.05
CA ARG A 223 -6.61 16.72 -30.78
C ARG A 223 -6.10 15.74 -29.73
N SER A 224 -5.61 16.26 -28.63
CA SER A 224 -5.44 15.47 -27.41
C SER A 224 -5.56 16.37 -26.19
N TYR A 225 -6.79 16.76 -25.84
CA TYR A 225 -7.14 17.23 -24.50
C TYR A 225 -8.34 16.43 -23.97
N PRO A 226 -8.28 15.86 -22.75
CA PRO A 226 -9.49 15.71 -21.96
C PRO A 226 -9.97 17.12 -21.58
N ALA A 227 -11.26 17.39 -21.77
CA ALA A 227 -11.92 18.70 -21.65
C ALA A 227 -11.86 19.40 -20.27
N ASN A 228 -10.99 18.96 -19.35
CA ASN A 228 -11.01 19.36 -17.93
C ASN A 228 -9.69 20.00 -17.47
N TYR A 229 -9.11 20.91 -18.25
CA TYR A 229 -7.97 21.72 -17.79
C TYR A 229 -8.44 23.07 -17.26
N TYR A 230 -8.30 23.27 -15.95
CA TYR A 230 -8.55 24.54 -15.27
C TYR A 230 -7.34 25.51 -15.30
N ARG A 231 -6.23 25.14 -15.97
CA ARG A 231 -5.01 25.97 -16.07
C ARG A 231 -4.37 25.85 -17.45
N GLU A 232 -3.94 26.98 -17.99
CA GLU A 232 -3.21 27.06 -19.26
C GLU A 232 -1.87 26.31 -19.20
N PRO A 233 -1.43 25.66 -20.30
CA PRO A 233 -0.12 25.01 -20.38
C PRO A 233 1.01 26.03 -20.23
N HIS A 234 2.06 25.68 -19.49
CA HIS A 234 3.26 26.51 -19.40
C HIS A 234 4.13 26.32 -20.65
N TRP A 235 4.00 27.23 -21.61
CA TRP A 235 4.77 27.24 -22.86
C TRP A 235 6.20 27.71 -22.65
N ILE A 236 7.15 26.99 -23.24
CA ILE A 236 8.57 27.34 -23.31
C ILE A 236 8.85 27.82 -24.73
N SER A 237 9.47 29.00 -24.84
CA SER A 237 9.88 29.63 -26.10
C SER A 237 11.36 30.02 -26.03
N TYR A 238 12.05 29.88 -27.16
CA TYR A 238 13.42 30.35 -27.37
C TYR A 238 13.39 31.29 -28.58
N ASP A 239 12.71 32.43 -28.41
CA ASP A 239 12.71 33.53 -29.38
C ASP A 239 14.07 34.26 -29.36
#